data_AF-A0A433U3W1-F1
#
_entry.id   AF-A0A433U3W1-F1
#
_cell.length_a   1.000
_cell.length_b   1.000
_cell.length_c   1.000
_cell.angle_alpha   90.00
_cell.angle_beta   90.00
_cell.angle_gamma   90.00
#
_symmetry.space_group_name_H-M   'P 1'
#
loop_
_entity.id
_entity.type
_entity.pdbx_description
1 polymer ?
#
loop_
_entity_poly.entity_id
_entity_poly.type
_entity_poly.pdbx_seq_one_letter_code
_entity_poly.pdbx_strand_id
1 'polypeptide(L)'
;MSQILGSFLVFVVLLTSPVSGAYEGCFAESVRRRHFAISPGDYSPEITSTMTCRTACGAFDYKYAALAQGKFCFCGNTLPAAGPGSESLCDVDCVAEPTQKCGGLKSVSVHTASKMLAGLQLTSDAVSSPIAVSTLVTIDVSIATGMDVTYQFDYDDGAGRTSNNVTDMLSRTYSVPGEYTIQVFANDVNQTFQDSVAATAVKVEAPPGLVEVECDPVFATFEEGNGCTLTV
;
A
#
# COMPACT_ATOMS: atom_id res chain seq x y z
N MET A 1 29.81 -4.59 46.46
CA MET A 1 30.55 -4.24 45.22
C MET A 1 30.48 -5.44 44.28
N SER A 2 29.56 -5.44 43.34
CA SER A 2 29.69 -6.23 42.10
C SER A 2 28.66 -5.69 41.11
N GLN A 3 29.17 -5.08 40.04
CA GLN A 3 28.38 -4.50 38.96
C GLN A 3 28.04 -5.62 37.97
N ILE A 4 26.75 -5.77 37.62
CA ILE A 4 26.33 -6.60 36.50
C ILE A 4 26.25 -5.67 35.29
N LEU A 5 27.30 -5.64 34.46
CA LEU A 5 27.26 -5.04 33.13
C LEU A 5 26.39 -5.93 32.24
N GLY A 6 25.12 -5.57 32.09
CA GLY A 6 24.24 -6.14 31.06
C GLY A 6 24.62 -5.57 29.70
N SER A 7 25.40 -6.34 28.93
CA SER A 7 25.66 -6.08 27.51
C SER A 7 24.36 -6.24 26.72
N PHE A 8 23.59 -5.17 26.58
CA PHE A 8 22.52 -5.09 25.58
C PHE A 8 23.17 -4.99 24.20
N LEU A 9 23.38 -6.15 23.58
CA LEU A 9 23.55 -6.28 22.14
C LEU A 9 22.26 -5.77 21.49
N VAL A 10 22.23 -4.48 21.16
CA VAL A 10 21.28 -3.93 20.19
C VAL A 10 21.63 -4.57 18.85
N PHE A 11 21.04 -5.73 18.57
CA PHE A 11 20.92 -6.21 17.20
C PHE A 11 20.08 -5.17 16.47
N VAL A 12 20.76 -4.26 15.78
CA VAL A 12 20.17 -3.51 14.67
C VAL A 12 19.81 -4.56 13.64
N VAL A 13 18.62 -5.14 13.77
CA VAL A 13 17.98 -5.88 12.69
C VAL A 13 17.68 -4.81 11.65
N LEU A 14 18.62 -4.61 10.73
CA LEU A 14 18.33 -4.03 9.44
C LEU A 14 17.25 -4.93 8.83
N LEU A 15 15.99 -4.56 9.02
CA LEU A 15 14.89 -5.03 8.21
C LEU A 15 15.09 -4.41 6.82
N THR A 16 16.11 -4.85 6.09
CA THR A 16 15.97 -4.94 4.65
C THR A 16 14.97 -6.06 4.46
N SER A 17 13.68 -5.72 4.50
CA SER A 17 12.64 -6.58 3.98
C SER A 17 13.15 -7.05 2.62
N PRO A 18 13.40 -8.36 2.39
CA PRO A 18 13.55 -8.79 1.02
C PRO A 18 12.25 -8.34 0.34
N VAL A 19 12.36 -7.55 -0.73
CA VAL A 19 11.22 -7.28 -1.63
C VAL A 19 10.81 -8.66 -2.14
N SER A 20 9.90 -9.30 -1.41
CA SER A 20 9.51 -10.67 -1.66
C SER A 20 8.55 -10.66 -2.83
N GLY A 21 8.97 -11.18 -3.97
CA GLY A 21 8.06 -11.69 -4.98
C GLY A 21 8.10 -11.05 -6.37
N ALA A 22 9.15 -10.30 -6.73
CA ALA A 22 9.26 -9.75 -8.08
C ALA A 22 10.15 -10.57 -9.03
N TYR A 23 11.20 -11.26 -8.56
CA TYR A 23 12.17 -11.97 -9.41
C TYR A 23 12.10 -13.48 -9.20
N GLU A 24 11.87 -14.22 -10.29
CA GLU A 24 11.74 -15.68 -10.32
C GLU A 24 13.06 -16.38 -10.70
N GLY A 25 14.03 -15.63 -11.23
CA GLY A 25 15.36 -16.11 -11.56
C GLY A 25 15.76 -15.95 -13.03
N CYS A 26 16.99 -16.35 -13.33
CA CYS A 26 17.54 -16.35 -14.68
C CYS A 26 17.24 -17.68 -15.39
N PHE A 27 16.55 -17.67 -16.53
CA PHE A 27 16.21 -18.89 -17.27
C PHE A 27 16.89 -18.95 -18.62
N ALA A 28 17.42 -20.12 -18.97
CA ALA A 28 17.98 -20.35 -20.30
C ALA A 28 16.86 -20.36 -21.36
N GLU A 29 17.07 -19.63 -22.44
CA GLU A 29 16.13 -19.51 -23.55
C GLU A 29 16.74 -20.07 -24.83
N SER A 30 15.91 -20.77 -25.63
CA SER A 30 16.34 -21.38 -26.88
C SER A 30 15.48 -20.88 -28.02
N VAL A 31 16.11 -20.41 -29.09
CA VAL A 31 15.41 -19.96 -30.31
C VAL A 31 14.49 -21.02 -30.91
N ARG A 32 14.71 -22.31 -30.61
CA ARG A 32 13.90 -23.44 -31.10
C ARG A 32 12.77 -23.85 -30.14
N ARG A 33 12.84 -23.46 -28.86
CA ARG A 33 11.87 -23.80 -27.81
C ARG A 33 11.78 -22.65 -26.82
N ARG A 34 11.27 -21.50 -27.28
CA ARG A 34 11.06 -20.35 -26.39
C ARG A 34 9.90 -20.64 -25.46
N HIS A 35 10.14 -20.47 -24.17
CA HIS A 35 9.11 -20.52 -23.14
C HIS A 35 8.40 -19.15 -23.04
N PHE A 36 9.15 -18.07 -23.25
CA PHE A 36 8.64 -16.71 -23.31
C PHE A 36 8.69 -16.18 -24.75
N ALA A 37 7.57 -16.34 -25.47
CA ALA A 37 7.49 -16.00 -26.90
C ALA A 37 6.50 -14.86 -27.20
N ILE A 38 5.70 -14.46 -26.23
CA ILE A 38 4.64 -13.47 -26.42
C ILE A 38 5.21 -12.10 -26.10
N SER A 39 5.06 -11.13 -27.01
CA SER A 39 5.40 -9.75 -26.73
C SER A 39 4.14 -8.99 -26.26
N PRO A 40 4.23 -8.12 -25.24
CA PRO A 40 3.07 -7.31 -24.82
C PRO A 40 2.74 -6.19 -25.83
N GLY A 41 3.58 -5.96 -26.84
CA GLY A 41 3.33 -5.02 -27.93
C GLY A 41 3.62 -3.57 -27.57
N ASP A 42 2.82 -2.97 -26.67
CA ASP A 42 2.81 -1.53 -26.38
C ASP A 42 3.93 -1.09 -25.42
N TYR A 43 5.17 -1.49 -25.70
CA TYR A 43 6.36 -1.03 -24.97
C TYR A 43 7.46 -0.59 -25.94
N SER A 44 8.30 0.35 -25.50
CA SER A 44 9.45 0.82 -26.28
C SER A 44 10.75 0.19 -25.78
N PRO A 45 11.51 -0.53 -26.64
CA PRO A 45 12.82 -1.09 -26.30
C PRO A 45 13.86 -0.07 -25.83
N GLU A 46 13.69 1.22 -26.16
CA GLU A 46 14.63 2.28 -25.80
C GLU A 46 14.46 2.75 -24.35
N ILE A 47 13.34 2.43 -23.72
CA ILE A 47 13.02 2.81 -22.34
C ILE A 47 12.53 1.60 -21.52
N THR A 48 12.94 0.39 -21.90
CA THR A 48 12.60 -0.83 -21.17
C THR A 48 13.36 -0.90 -19.85
N SER A 49 12.63 -1.18 -18.77
CA SER A 49 13.11 -1.57 -17.45
C SER A 49 12.39 -2.86 -17.03
N THR A 50 12.82 -3.46 -15.91
CA THR A 50 12.10 -4.61 -15.34
C THR A 50 10.63 -4.26 -15.10
N MET A 51 10.35 -3.07 -14.56
CA MET A 51 9.00 -2.64 -14.23
C MET A 51 8.12 -2.39 -15.45
N THR A 52 8.62 -1.72 -16.49
CA THR A 52 7.80 -1.48 -17.68
C THR A 52 7.40 -2.78 -18.35
N CYS A 53 8.29 -3.78 -18.35
CA CYS A 53 7.95 -5.11 -18.85
C CYS A 53 6.94 -5.85 -17.96
N ARG A 54 7.11 -5.83 -16.64
CA ARG A 54 6.17 -6.44 -15.68
C ARG A 54 4.77 -5.84 -15.81
N THR A 55 4.68 -4.52 -15.92
CA THR A 55 3.44 -3.76 -16.09
C THR A 55 2.77 -4.10 -17.40
N ALA A 56 3.53 -4.08 -18.51
CA ALA A 56 3.00 -4.39 -19.84
C ALA A 56 2.45 -5.82 -19.91
N CYS A 57 3.16 -6.80 -19.34
CA CYS A 57 2.66 -8.18 -19.29
C CYS A 57 1.44 -8.35 -18.38
N GLY A 58 1.41 -7.67 -17.25
CA GLY A 58 0.29 -7.78 -16.30
C GLY A 58 -0.98 -7.07 -16.76
N ALA A 59 -0.87 -6.02 -17.59
CA ALA A 59 -2.01 -5.40 -18.28
C ALA A 59 -2.76 -6.37 -19.19
N PHE A 60 -2.10 -7.43 -19.66
CA PHE A 60 -2.69 -8.52 -20.44
C PHE A 60 -2.88 -9.82 -19.62
N ASP A 61 -2.90 -9.72 -18.29
CA ASP A 61 -3.13 -10.82 -17.34
C ASP A 61 -2.17 -12.02 -17.48
N TYR A 62 -0.94 -11.77 -17.98
CA TYR A 62 0.12 -12.77 -17.89
C TYR A 62 0.64 -12.87 -16.45
N LYS A 63 1.10 -14.06 -16.05
CA LYS A 63 1.69 -14.28 -14.73
C LYS A 63 3.13 -13.81 -14.61
N TYR A 64 3.87 -13.85 -15.72
CA TYR A 64 5.30 -13.61 -15.75
C TYR A 64 5.69 -12.67 -16.87
N ALA A 65 6.73 -11.89 -16.60
CA ALA A 65 7.43 -11.03 -17.54
C ALA A 65 8.89 -11.49 -17.63
N ALA A 66 9.43 -11.58 -18.84
CA ALA A 66 10.75 -12.09 -19.13
C ALA A 66 11.52 -11.09 -19.99
N LEU A 67 12.66 -10.63 -19.48
CA LEU A 67 13.48 -9.63 -20.13
C LEU A 67 14.69 -10.26 -20.79
N ALA A 68 15.00 -9.87 -22.03
CA ALA A 68 16.16 -10.34 -22.79
C ALA A 68 16.98 -9.18 -23.35
N GLN A 69 18.31 -9.37 -23.35
CA GLN A 69 19.28 -8.44 -23.95
C GLN A 69 19.10 -6.97 -23.54
N GLY A 70 18.69 -6.71 -22.31
CA GLY A 70 18.58 -5.34 -21.76
C GLY A 70 17.31 -4.58 -22.19
N LYS A 71 16.63 -5.01 -23.25
CA LYS A 71 15.59 -4.20 -23.90
C LYS A 71 14.34 -4.92 -24.36
N PHE A 72 14.40 -6.23 -24.56
CA PHE A 72 13.25 -6.98 -25.09
C PHE A 72 12.40 -7.51 -23.94
N CYS A 73 11.09 -7.32 -24.05
CA CYS A 73 10.10 -7.80 -23.11
C CYS A 73 9.25 -8.91 -23.71
N PHE A 74 9.07 -9.98 -22.94
CA PHE A 74 8.22 -11.11 -23.26
C PHE A 74 7.33 -11.47 -22.08
N CYS A 75 6.17 -12.06 -22.34
CA CYS A 75 5.20 -12.47 -21.34
C CYS A 75 4.96 -13.98 -21.39
N GLY A 76 4.55 -14.55 -20.26
CA GLY A 76 4.26 -15.97 -20.14
C GLY A 76 3.42 -16.30 -18.91
N ASN A 77 2.87 -17.52 -18.90
CA ASN A 77 2.03 -18.02 -17.80
C ASN A 77 2.63 -19.21 -17.05
N THR A 78 3.78 -19.69 -17.51
CA THR A 78 4.47 -20.85 -16.97
C THR A 78 5.96 -20.56 -16.88
N LEU A 79 6.63 -21.25 -15.96
CA LEU A 79 8.09 -21.26 -15.86
C LEU A 79 8.65 -22.55 -16.47
N PRO A 80 9.88 -22.53 -17.02
CA PRO A 80 10.56 -23.74 -17.46
C PRO A 80 10.73 -24.76 -16.32
N ALA A 81 10.37 -26.02 -16.58
CA ALA A 81 10.48 -27.11 -15.58
C ALA A 81 11.92 -27.39 -15.13
N ALA A 82 12.91 -26.97 -15.92
CA ALA A 82 14.33 -27.10 -15.56
C ALA A 82 14.76 -26.18 -14.40
N GLY A 83 13.91 -25.22 -14.01
CA GLY A 83 14.22 -24.23 -12.97
C GLY A 83 15.18 -23.13 -13.44
N PRO A 84 15.52 -22.18 -12.54
CA PRO A 84 16.47 -21.11 -12.84
C PRO A 84 17.89 -21.66 -12.97
N GLY A 85 18.66 -21.05 -13.88
CA GLY A 85 20.07 -21.31 -14.13
C GLY A 85 20.99 -20.30 -13.43
N SER A 86 22.19 -20.12 -13.99
CA SER A 86 23.19 -19.20 -13.44
C SER A 86 22.82 -17.74 -13.70
N GLU A 87 22.82 -16.92 -12.64
CA GLU A 87 22.58 -15.47 -12.71
C GLU A 87 23.58 -14.73 -13.61
N SER A 88 24.81 -15.25 -13.75
CA SER A 88 25.81 -14.69 -14.68
C SER A 88 25.38 -14.72 -16.15
N LEU A 89 24.39 -15.54 -16.51
CA LEU A 89 23.81 -15.53 -17.85
C LEU A 89 22.83 -14.36 -18.03
N CYS A 90 22.33 -13.78 -16.95
CA CYS A 90 21.40 -12.66 -16.96
C CYS A 90 22.08 -11.38 -16.44
N ASP A 91 23.26 -11.05 -16.97
CA ASP A 91 24.07 -9.93 -16.50
C ASP A 91 23.99 -8.68 -17.40
N VAL A 92 23.05 -8.64 -18.36
CA VAL A 92 22.87 -7.48 -19.23
C VAL A 92 22.03 -6.43 -18.51
N ASP A 93 22.55 -5.22 -18.42
CA ASP A 93 21.85 -4.09 -17.81
C ASP A 93 20.60 -3.68 -18.60
N CYS A 94 19.57 -3.21 -17.90
CA CYS A 94 18.39 -2.63 -18.53
C CYS A 94 18.73 -1.30 -19.20
N VAL A 95 18.09 -1.01 -20.34
CA VAL A 95 18.35 0.25 -21.08
C VAL A 95 17.93 1.48 -20.28
N ALA A 96 16.76 1.45 -19.64
CA ALA A 96 16.26 2.58 -18.85
C ALA A 96 16.91 2.66 -17.45
N GLU A 97 17.25 1.51 -16.87
CA GLU A 97 17.69 1.40 -15.46
C GLU A 97 18.94 0.52 -15.36
N PRO A 98 20.16 1.06 -15.59
CA PRO A 98 21.39 0.27 -15.63
C PRO A 98 21.78 -0.41 -14.31
N THR A 99 21.10 -0.07 -13.21
CA THR A 99 21.26 -0.73 -11.91
C THR A 99 20.55 -2.08 -11.83
N GLN A 100 19.66 -2.37 -12.79
CA GLN A 100 18.87 -3.60 -12.88
C GLN A 100 19.37 -4.48 -14.02
N LYS A 101 19.19 -5.79 -13.83
CA LYS A 101 19.55 -6.82 -14.83
C LYS A 101 18.33 -7.26 -15.63
N CYS A 102 18.45 -7.22 -16.95
CA CYS A 102 17.40 -7.44 -17.95
C CYS A 102 17.76 -8.59 -18.91
N GLY A 103 18.18 -9.72 -18.35
CA GLY A 103 18.46 -10.96 -19.07
C GLY A 103 19.82 -11.02 -19.73
N GLY A 104 19.93 -11.82 -20.79
CA GLY A 104 21.16 -12.03 -21.54
C GLY A 104 20.94 -12.40 -23.00
N LEU A 105 22.00 -12.86 -23.66
CA LEU A 105 21.95 -13.21 -25.09
C LEU A 105 21.12 -14.47 -25.37
N LYS A 106 21.14 -15.44 -24.46
CA LYS A 106 20.46 -16.76 -24.57
C LYS A 106 19.71 -17.12 -23.29
N SER A 107 19.27 -16.10 -22.58
CA SER A 107 18.76 -16.19 -21.22
C SER A 107 17.86 -15.00 -20.95
N VAL A 108 16.88 -15.21 -20.09
CA VAL A 108 15.91 -14.19 -19.69
C VAL A 108 15.89 -14.04 -18.18
N SER A 109 15.85 -12.79 -17.72
CA SER A 109 15.51 -12.46 -16.34
C SER A 109 14.00 -12.53 -16.22
N VAL A 110 13.48 -13.45 -15.41
CA VAL A 110 12.03 -13.64 -15.25
C VAL A 110 11.56 -13.02 -13.95
N HIS A 111 10.47 -12.28 -14.07
CA HIS A 111 9.80 -11.58 -13.00
C HIS A 111 8.31 -11.95 -12.96
N THR A 112 7.67 -11.80 -11.81
CA THR A 112 6.21 -11.82 -11.74
C THR A 112 5.65 -10.58 -12.44
N ALA A 113 4.59 -10.73 -13.23
CA ALA A 113 3.99 -9.61 -13.96
C ALA A 113 3.02 -8.82 -13.06
N SER A 114 3.11 -7.49 -13.06
CA SER A 114 2.36 -6.61 -12.15
C SER A 114 0.86 -6.65 -12.45
N LYS A 115 0.05 -7.16 -11.53
CA LYS A 115 -1.41 -7.14 -11.70
C LYS A 115 -1.98 -5.75 -11.47
N MET A 116 -2.93 -5.36 -12.32
CA MET A 116 -3.71 -4.15 -12.10
C MET A 116 -4.41 -4.19 -10.73
N LEU A 117 -4.41 -3.03 -10.07
CA LEU A 117 -5.08 -2.85 -8.79
C LEU A 117 -6.59 -2.89 -9.00
N ALA A 118 -7.29 -3.79 -8.29
CA ALA A 118 -8.74 -3.84 -8.32
C ALA A 118 -9.32 -4.31 -6.99
N GLY A 119 -10.56 -3.88 -6.73
CA GLY A 119 -11.30 -4.24 -5.51
C GLY A 119 -10.68 -3.65 -4.25
N LEU A 120 -10.10 -2.44 -4.33
CA LEU A 120 -9.65 -1.71 -3.14
C LEU A 120 -10.87 -1.37 -2.28
N GLN A 121 -10.79 -1.69 -1.01
CA GLN A 121 -11.81 -1.40 0.00
C GLN A 121 -11.13 -0.79 1.23
N LEU A 122 -11.84 0.15 1.84
CA LEU A 122 -11.43 0.82 3.06
C LEU A 122 -12.59 0.75 4.04
N THR A 123 -12.34 0.23 5.24
CA THR A 123 -13.32 0.17 6.32
C THR A 123 -12.70 0.70 7.61
N SER A 124 -13.53 1.17 8.54
CA SER A 124 -13.11 1.51 9.88
C SER A 124 -14.06 0.92 10.92
N ASP A 125 -13.60 0.84 12.16
CA ASP A 125 -14.40 0.42 13.31
C ASP A 125 -15.47 1.46 13.71
N ALA A 126 -15.25 2.73 13.36
CA ALA A 126 -16.06 3.88 13.76
C ALA A 126 -17.15 4.31 12.74
N VAL A 127 -17.55 3.46 11.79
CA VAL A 127 -18.53 3.83 10.72
C VAL A 127 -19.98 3.79 11.20
N SER A 128 -20.28 3.03 12.26
CA SER A 128 -21.67 2.72 12.65
C SER A 128 -22.28 3.63 13.72
N SER A 129 -21.47 4.48 14.38
CA SER A 129 -21.92 5.41 15.42
C SER A 129 -20.89 6.51 15.64
N PRO A 130 -21.29 7.70 16.13
CA PRO A 130 -20.36 8.73 16.50
C PRO A 130 -19.43 8.26 17.62
N ILE A 131 -18.14 8.54 17.49
CA ILE A 131 -17.14 8.26 18.51
C ILE A 131 -16.79 9.53 19.28
N ALA A 132 -16.36 9.39 20.53
CA ALA A 132 -15.87 10.54 21.29
C ALA A 132 -14.51 11.02 20.74
N VAL A 133 -14.23 12.32 20.86
CA VAL A 133 -12.90 12.87 20.60
C VAL A 133 -11.79 12.09 21.32
N SER A 134 -10.60 12.04 20.70
CA SER A 134 -9.43 11.31 21.19
C SER A 134 -9.59 9.79 21.31
N THR A 135 -10.67 9.22 20.77
CA THR A 135 -10.82 7.77 20.60
C THR A 135 -9.94 7.31 19.44
N LEU A 136 -9.26 6.17 19.61
CA LEU A 136 -8.48 5.55 18.55
C LEU A 136 -9.42 4.92 17.52
N VAL A 137 -9.35 5.40 16.28
CA VAL A 137 -10.00 4.83 15.11
C VAL A 137 -9.04 3.83 14.49
N THR A 138 -9.51 2.61 14.25
CA THR A 138 -8.77 1.61 13.50
C THR A 138 -9.34 1.47 12.09
N ILE A 139 -8.43 1.25 11.14
CA ILE A 139 -8.73 1.27 9.72
C ILE A 139 -8.21 -0.02 9.11
N ASP A 140 -9.05 -0.66 8.31
CA ASP A 140 -8.72 -1.86 7.56
C ASP A 140 -8.74 -1.55 6.06
N VAL A 141 -7.66 -1.93 5.39
CA VAL A 141 -7.54 -1.86 3.93
C VAL A 141 -7.51 -3.27 3.39
N SER A 142 -8.31 -3.53 2.37
CA SER A 142 -8.23 -4.77 1.61
C SER A 142 -8.22 -4.49 0.10
N ILE A 143 -7.57 -5.36 -0.65
CA ILE A 143 -7.50 -5.28 -2.11
C ILE A 143 -7.69 -6.67 -2.70
N ALA A 144 -8.53 -6.79 -3.72
CA ALA A 144 -8.82 -8.08 -4.35
C ALA A 144 -7.70 -8.52 -5.29
N THR A 145 -7.14 -7.59 -6.07
CA THR A 145 -6.01 -7.85 -6.96
C THR A 145 -5.00 -6.72 -6.89
N GLY A 146 -3.72 -7.09 -6.82
CA GLY A 146 -2.59 -6.17 -6.84
C GLY A 146 -1.32 -6.87 -6.43
N MET A 147 -0.17 -6.44 -6.96
CA MET A 147 1.16 -6.87 -6.50
C MET A 147 2.05 -5.65 -6.38
N ASP A 148 3.00 -5.68 -5.44
CA ASP A 148 3.87 -4.54 -5.12
C ASP A 148 3.07 -3.25 -4.86
N VAL A 149 2.01 -3.35 -4.04
CA VAL A 149 1.12 -2.23 -3.74
C VAL A 149 1.67 -1.38 -2.59
N THR A 150 1.59 -0.07 -2.77
CA THR A 150 1.86 0.96 -1.77
C THR A 150 0.59 1.74 -1.49
N TYR A 151 0.46 2.21 -0.25
CA TYR A 151 -0.69 2.93 0.24
C TYR A 151 -0.27 4.30 0.75
N GLN A 152 -1.07 5.30 0.42
CA GLN A 152 -1.04 6.63 1.02
C GLN A 152 -2.42 6.94 1.57
N PHE A 153 -2.49 7.72 2.64
CA PHE A 153 -3.74 8.08 3.28
C PHE A 153 -3.91 9.58 3.30
N ASP A 154 -5.15 10.02 3.21
CA ASP A 154 -5.58 11.35 3.65
C ASP A 154 -6.66 11.13 4.71
N TYR A 155 -6.46 11.69 5.89
CA TYR A 155 -7.37 11.51 7.03
C TYR A 155 -8.35 12.67 7.17
N ASP A 156 -8.34 13.65 6.26
CA ASP A 156 -9.22 14.82 6.30
C ASP A 156 -9.02 15.68 7.57
N ASP A 157 -7.84 15.56 8.20
CA ASP A 157 -7.43 16.32 9.39
C ASP A 157 -6.67 17.61 9.04
N GLY A 158 -6.53 17.91 7.74
CA GLY A 158 -5.79 19.06 7.21
C GLY A 158 -4.28 18.84 7.07
N ALA A 159 -3.73 17.68 7.46
CA ALA A 159 -2.34 17.34 7.21
C ALA A 159 -2.06 16.96 5.75
N GLY A 160 -3.13 16.61 5.01
CA GLY A 160 -3.07 16.17 3.63
C GLY A 160 -2.54 14.73 3.50
N ARG A 161 -2.15 14.38 2.27
CA ARG A 161 -1.76 13.01 1.91
C ARG A 161 -0.41 12.61 2.52
N THR A 162 -0.35 11.43 3.13
CA THR A 162 0.86 10.85 3.72
C THR A 162 1.87 10.38 2.67
N SER A 163 3.11 10.16 3.10
CA SER A 163 4.09 9.35 2.36
C SER A 163 3.62 7.90 2.17
N ASN A 164 4.21 7.21 1.18
CA ASN A 164 3.96 5.78 0.92
C ASN A 164 4.27 4.93 2.15
N ASN A 165 3.33 4.06 2.53
CA ASN A 165 3.47 3.05 3.57
C ASN A 165 4.03 3.60 4.90
N VAL A 166 3.53 4.75 5.34
CA VAL A 166 3.94 5.35 6.62
C VAL A 166 3.64 4.39 7.79
N THR A 167 4.48 4.40 8.81
CA THR A 167 4.25 3.65 10.05
C THR A 167 2.94 4.09 10.70
N ASP A 168 2.22 3.16 11.33
CA ASP A 168 0.93 3.41 12.00
C ASP A 168 -0.14 4.05 11.09
N MET A 169 -0.10 3.76 9.78
CA MET A 169 -1.11 4.27 8.83
C MET A 169 -2.53 3.73 9.04
N LEU A 170 -2.66 2.62 9.77
CA LEU A 170 -3.94 1.93 10.00
C LEU A 170 -4.68 2.40 11.26
N SER A 171 -4.21 3.48 11.90
CA SER A 171 -4.90 4.04 13.04
C SER A 171 -4.75 5.56 13.14
N ARG A 172 -5.78 6.21 13.70
CA ARG A 172 -5.81 7.67 13.92
C ARG A 172 -6.65 8.07 15.11
N THR A 173 -6.37 9.26 15.65
CA THR A 173 -7.16 9.93 16.69
C THR A 173 -7.51 11.34 16.25
N TYR A 174 -8.75 11.76 16.49
CA TYR A 174 -9.23 13.10 16.16
C TYR A 174 -9.48 13.90 17.43
N SER A 175 -8.86 15.07 17.55
CA SER A 175 -9.02 15.93 18.74
C SER A 175 -10.15 16.94 18.61
N VAL A 176 -10.64 17.17 17.39
CA VAL A 176 -11.70 18.12 17.09
C VAL A 176 -12.97 17.34 16.72
N PRO A 177 -14.15 17.72 17.22
CA PRO A 177 -15.41 17.15 16.75
C PRO A 177 -15.66 17.51 15.29
N GLY A 178 -16.15 16.57 14.49
CA GLY A 178 -16.38 16.76 13.06
C GLY A 178 -16.73 15.46 12.33
N GLU A 179 -17.02 15.60 11.05
CA GLU A 179 -17.12 14.48 10.12
C GLU A 179 -15.86 14.45 9.26
N TYR A 180 -15.19 13.31 9.23
CA TYR A 180 -13.92 13.10 8.55
C TYR A 180 -14.07 12.05 7.47
N THR A 181 -13.60 12.36 6.26
CA THR A 181 -13.58 11.39 5.14
C THR A 181 -12.18 10.85 4.93
N ILE A 182 -11.90 9.68 5.51
CA ILE A 182 -10.61 9.02 5.35
C ILE A 182 -10.54 8.42 3.94
N GLN A 183 -9.49 8.75 3.20
CA GLN A 183 -9.22 8.22 1.87
C GLN A 183 -7.92 7.42 1.88
N VAL A 184 -7.93 6.28 1.19
CA VAL A 184 -6.72 5.51 0.87
C VAL A 184 -6.48 5.56 -0.63
N PHE A 185 -5.24 5.82 -1.01
CA PHE A 185 -4.74 5.83 -2.36
C PHE A 185 -3.76 4.67 -2.51
N ALA A 186 -4.14 3.65 -3.28
CA ALA A 186 -3.30 2.50 -3.57
C ALA A 186 -2.67 2.64 -4.95
N ASN A 187 -1.36 2.40 -5.04
CA ASN A 187 -0.61 2.39 -6.29
C ASN A 187 0.48 1.31 -6.26
N ASP A 188 1.08 0.96 -7.39
CA ASP A 188 2.30 0.16 -7.36
C ASP A 188 3.48 0.97 -6.80
N VAL A 189 4.55 0.29 -6.37
CA VAL A 189 5.77 0.91 -5.80
C VAL A 189 6.35 2.03 -6.66
N ASN A 190 6.15 2.00 -7.98
CA ASN A 190 6.72 2.97 -8.92
C ASN A 190 5.71 4.01 -9.42
N GLN A 191 4.48 4.03 -8.87
CA GLN A 191 3.43 4.97 -9.27
C GLN A 191 3.10 4.91 -10.78
N THR A 192 3.10 3.70 -11.34
CA THR A 192 2.95 3.46 -12.77
C THR A 192 1.50 3.67 -13.23
N PHE A 193 0.54 3.51 -12.32
CA PHE A 193 -0.88 3.64 -12.62
C PHE A 193 -1.50 4.90 -12.01
N GLN A 194 -2.72 5.23 -12.43
CA GLN A 194 -3.59 6.12 -11.66
C GLN A 194 -3.91 5.47 -10.32
N ASP A 195 -3.99 6.26 -9.25
CA ASP A 195 -4.31 5.75 -7.93
C ASP A 195 -5.69 5.06 -7.93
N SER A 196 -5.74 3.86 -7.38
CA SER A 196 -6.99 3.28 -6.94
C SER A 196 -7.37 3.94 -5.62
N VAL A 197 -8.57 4.51 -5.54
CA VAL A 197 -9.02 5.26 -4.36
C VAL A 197 -10.20 4.58 -3.70
N ALA A 198 -10.17 4.46 -2.38
CA ALA A 198 -11.32 4.06 -1.56
C ALA A 198 -11.45 5.02 -0.38
N ALA A 199 -12.66 5.19 0.15
CA ALA A 199 -12.95 6.13 1.22
C ALA A 199 -13.91 5.53 2.25
N THR A 200 -13.77 5.96 3.50
CA THR A 200 -14.69 5.68 4.61
C THR A 200 -14.89 6.93 5.44
N ALA A 201 -16.08 7.11 6.01
CA ALA A 201 -16.42 8.27 6.83
C ALA A 201 -16.38 7.92 8.32
N VAL A 202 -15.92 8.85 9.15
CA VAL A 202 -15.92 8.74 10.61
C VAL A 202 -16.51 10.01 11.21
N LYS A 203 -17.44 9.84 12.14
CA LYS A 203 -18.08 10.95 12.86
C LYS A 203 -17.55 11.03 14.28
N VAL A 204 -16.99 12.18 14.64
CA VAL A 204 -16.37 12.43 15.95
C VAL A 204 -17.18 13.50 16.68
N GLU A 205 -17.62 13.18 17.88
CA GLU A 205 -18.43 14.06 18.72
C GLU A 205 -17.68 14.47 19.99
N ALA A 206 -17.96 15.69 20.46
CA ALA A 206 -17.47 16.14 21.75
C ALA A 206 -18.03 15.23 22.85
N PRO A 207 -17.29 15.01 23.95
CA PRO A 207 -17.86 14.34 25.11
C PRO A 207 -19.10 15.12 25.55
N PRO A 208 -20.20 14.44 25.94
CA PRO A 208 -21.33 15.14 26.51
C PRO A 208 -20.84 15.94 27.71
N GLY A 209 -21.02 17.26 27.66
CA GLY A 209 -20.75 18.13 28.80
C GLY A 209 -21.65 17.74 29.98
N LEU A 210 -21.14 17.90 31.20
CA LEU A 210 -21.99 17.88 32.38
C LEU A 210 -22.90 19.10 32.31
N VAL A 211 -24.14 18.89 31.84
CA VAL A 211 -25.18 19.90 31.98
C VAL A 211 -25.67 19.78 33.42
N GLU A 212 -25.24 20.72 34.27
CA GLU A 212 -25.82 20.85 35.59
C GLU A 212 -27.15 21.58 35.47
N VAL A 213 -28.21 20.95 35.98
CA VAL A 213 -29.53 21.55 36.04
C VAL A 213 -29.68 22.13 37.43
N GLU A 214 -29.51 23.43 37.55
CA GLU A 214 -29.70 24.14 38.81
C GLU A 214 -31.16 24.64 38.86
N CYS A 215 -31.94 24.01 39.73
CA CYS A 215 -33.33 24.37 39.98
C CYS A 215 -33.42 25.05 41.36
N ASP A 216 -34.05 26.23 41.41
CA ASP A 216 -34.27 26.92 42.67
C ASP A 216 -35.15 26.08 43.61
N PRO A 217 -34.85 25.98 44.92
CA PRO A 217 -35.59 25.09 45.83
C PRO A 217 -37.02 25.57 46.14
N VAL A 218 -37.43 26.75 45.66
CA VAL A 218 -38.74 27.35 45.97
C VAL A 218 -39.38 27.96 44.72
N PHE A 219 -40.31 27.22 44.12
CA PHE A 219 -41.19 27.74 43.08
C PHE A 219 -42.55 28.09 43.69
N ALA A 220 -42.95 29.37 43.60
CA ALA A 220 -44.31 29.75 43.95
C ALA A 220 -45.27 29.17 42.89
N THR A 221 -46.33 28.48 43.31
CA THR A 221 -47.30 27.77 42.45
C THR A 221 -48.14 28.66 41.51
N PHE A 222 -47.80 29.95 41.39
CA PHE A 222 -48.58 30.96 40.69
C PHE A 222 -47.78 31.74 39.63
N GLU A 223 -46.49 31.47 39.43
CA GLU A 223 -45.72 32.07 38.34
C GLU A 223 -45.38 31.03 37.26
N GLU A 224 -45.85 31.29 36.04
CA GLU A 224 -45.40 30.59 34.84
C GLU A 224 -43.99 31.07 34.50
N GLY A 225 -42.97 30.49 35.14
CA GLY A 225 -41.57 30.86 34.93
C GLY A 225 -40.63 29.68 35.06
N ASN A 226 -39.73 29.51 34.08
CA ASN A 226 -38.68 28.50 34.04
C ASN A 226 -37.80 28.55 35.31
N GLY A 227 -38.12 27.71 36.29
CA GLY A 227 -37.44 27.62 37.57
C GLY A 227 -36.12 26.85 37.57
N CYS A 228 -35.74 26.29 36.43
CA CYS A 228 -34.48 25.61 36.27
C CYS A 228 -33.66 26.34 35.22
N THR A 229 -32.42 26.64 35.56
CA THR A 229 -31.42 27.15 34.62
C THR A 229 -30.52 26.00 34.19
N LEU A 230 -30.21 25.97 32.89
CA LEU A 230 -29.23 25.03 32.34
C LEU A 230 -27.89 25.74 32.31
N THR A 231 -26.92 25.25 33.08
CA THR A 231 -25.53 25.70 33.00
C THR A 231 -24.72 24.64 32.25
N VAL A 232 -23.82 25.10 31.36
CA VAL A 232 -22.93 24.28 30.54
C VAL A 232 -21.50 24.52 30.96
#